data_AF-A0A0C2FTX2-F1
#
_entry.id   AF-A0A0C2FTX2-F1
#
_cell.length_a   1.000
_cell.length_b   1.000
_cell.length_c   1.000
_cell.angle_alpha   90.00
_cell.angle_beta   90.00
_cell.angle_gamma   90.00
#
_symmetry.space_group_name_H-M   'P 1'
#
loop_
_entity.id
_entity.type
_entity.pdbx_description
1 polymer ?
#
loop_
_entity_poly.entity_id
_entity_poly.type
_entity_poly.pdbx_seq_one_letter_code
_entity_poly.pdbx_strand_id
1 'polypeptide(L)'
;MTCISKPIRRNRASEFVREEMILSPLTLEMFQPRGEEGEEKEVTGFRLKKYLRMRDNQQRPQFRKPADVPIGRSANGRVVASGGSLHSYVAQQIGTMKNKTFMEDTDVRTSILRHAEEAAKNPIYVDLAYKKTQPKPIFQEKTTAPEEEEPDTELQPVFKMPRLN
;
A
#
# COMPACT_ATOMS: atom_id res chain seq x y z
N MET A 1 -50.29 -32.34 -63.47
CA MET A 1 -50.69 -32.59 -62.07
C MET A 1 -49.52 -32.26 -61.15
N THR A 2 -49.36 -30.99 -60.76
CA THR A 2 -48.26 -30.55 -59.89
C THR A 2 -48.72 -30.53 -58.43
N CYS A 3 -48.12 -31.36 -57.60
CA CYS A 3 -48.43 -31.47 -56.18
C CYS A 3 -47.94 -30.23 -55.42
N ILE A 4 -48.86 -29.54 -54.75
CA ILE A 4 -48.56 -28.42 -53.86
C ILE A 4 -48.06 -28.99 -52.53
N SER A 5 -46.76 -28.84 -52.24
CA SER A 5 -46.20 -29.17 -50.93
C SER A 5 -46.47 -28.03 -49.94
N LYS A 6 -47.06 -28.35 -48.78
CA LYS A 6 -47.27 -27.36 -47.70
C LYS A 6 -45.91 -26.85 -47.17
N PRO A 7 -45.72 -25.54 -46.97
CA PRO A 7 -44.47 -25.02 -46.42
C PRO A 7 -44.32 -25.46 -44.96
N ILE A 8 -43.17 -26.04 -44.64
CA ILE A 8 -42.81 -26.42 -43.27
C ILE A 8 -42.69 -25.13 -42.45
N ARG A 9 -43.59 -24.95 -41.48
CA ARG A 9 -43.52 -23.81 -40.57
C ARG A 9 -42.43 -24.05 -39.53
N ARG A 10 -41.63 -23.03 -39.22
CA ARG A 10 -40.67 -23.06 -38.12
C ARG A 10 -41.41 -23.11 -36.78
N ASN A 11 -41.08 -24.09 -35.95
CA ASN A 11 -41.63 -24.23 -34.61
C ASN A 11 -41.29 -22.97 -33.79
N ARG A 12 -42.32 -22.25 -33.33
CA ARG A 12 -42.16 -21.09 -32.44
C ARG A 12 -42.15 -21.58 -31.00
N ALA A 13 -41.15 -21.16 -30.22
CA ALA A 13 -40.97 -21.63 -28.85
C ALA A 13 -42.16 -21.34 -27.92
N SER A 14 -42.97 -20.33 -28.24
CA SER A 14 -44.17 -19.93 -27.50
C SER A 14 -45.42 -20.78 -27.78
N GLU A 15 -45.41 -21.59 -28.85
CA GLU A 15 -46.57 -22.40 -29.26
C GLU A 15 -46.64 -23.75 -28.55
N PHE A 16 -45.58 -24.14 -27.83
CA PHE A 16 -45.52 -25.38 -27.05
C PHE A 16 -45.59 -25.06 -25.57
N VAL A 17 -46.61 -25.57 -24.88
CA VAL A 17 -46.64 -25.57 -23.41
C VAL A 17 -45.57 -26.55 -22.95
N ARG A 18 -44.47 -26.03 -22.42
CA ARG A 18 -43.46 -26.85 -21.74
C ARG A 18 -43.84 -26.92 -20.27
N GLU A 19 -43.86 -28.11 -19.69
CA GLU A 19 -43.82 -28.23 -18.24
C GLU A 19 -42.46 -27.69 -17.78
N GLU A 20 -42.49 -26.54 -17.11
CA GLU A 20 -41.30 -26.02 -16.44
C GLU A 20 -41.01 -26.94 -15.26
N MET A 21 -39.89 -27.66 -15.32
CA MET A 21 -39.42 -28.46 -14.20
C MET A 21 -38.98 -27.49 -13.08
N ILE A 22 -39.87 -27.24 -12.13
CA ILE A 22 -39.58 -26.41 -10.96
C ILE A 22 -38.80 -27.27 -9.95
N LEU A 23 -37.46 -27.23 -10.06
CA LEU A 23 -36.57 -27.86 -9.09
C LEU A 23 -36.48 -27.00 -7.82
N SER A 24 -36.50 -27.64 -6.64
CA SER A 24 -36.25 -26.91 -5.39
C SER A 24 -34.82 -26.37 -5.40
N PRO A 25 -34.55 -25.18 -4.83
CA PRO A 25 -33.23 -24.55 -4.91
C PRO A 25 -32.10 -25.48 -4.44
N LEU A 26 -32.34 -26.27 -3.39
CA LEU A 26 -31.37 -27.20 -2.82
C LEU A 26 -31.09 -28.45 -3.69
N THR A 27 -31.99 -28.78 -4.62
CA THR A 27 -31.78 -29.90 -5.56
C THR A 27 -30.93 -29.55 -6.76
N LEU A 28 -30.62 -28.27 -6.97
CA LEU A 28 -29.68 -27.86 -8.01
C LEU A 28 -28.26 -28.27 -7.60
N GLU A 29 -27.51 -28.88 -8.51
CA GLU A 29 -26.12 -29.32 -8.29
C GLU A 29 -25.16 -28.19 -7.85
N MET A 30 -25.58 -26.92 -7.98
CA MET A 30 -24.85 -25.77 -7.44
C MET A 30 -24.80 -25.77 -5.91
N PHE A 31 -25.84 -26.31 -5.26
CA PHE A 31 -26.03 -26.35 -3.81
C PHE A 31 -25.86 -27.77 -3.23
N GLN A 32 -25.68 -28.79 -4.08
CA GLN A 32 -25.40 -30.14 -3.61
C GLN A 32 -23.93 -30.28 -3.16
N PRO A 33 -23.68 -30.81 -1.93
CA PRO A 33 -22.34 -31.14 -1.47
C PRO A 33 -21.85 -32.41 -2.19
N ARG A 34 -20.68 -32.33 -2.84
CA ARG A 34 -20.02 -33.53 -3.38
C ARG A 34 -19.07 -34.08 -2.33
N GLY A 35 -19.51 -35.08 -1.58
CA GLY A 35 -18.71 -36.17 -0.99
C GLY A 35 -17.49 -35.84 -0.11
N GLU A 36 -17.10 -34.58 0.05
CA GLU A 36 -16.02 -34.12 0.92
C GLU A 36 -16.65 -33.25 2.00
N GLU A 37 -16.71 -33.86 3.18
CA GLU A 37 -16.99 -33.35 4.52
C GLU A 37 -17.46 -31.88 4.61
N GLY A 38 -18.77 -31.71 4.76
CA GLY A 38 -19.35 -30.74 5.69
C GLY A 38 -19.24 -29.23 5.40
N GLU A 39 -18.41 -28.78 4.46
CA GLU A 39 -18.25 -27.34 4.22
C GLU A 39 -19.07 -26.88 3.01
N GLU A 40 -19.85 -25.80 3.20
CA GLU A 40 -20.49 -25.07 2.12
C GLU A 40 -19.41 -24.51 1.18
N LYS A 41 -18.97 -25.32 0.21
CA LYS A 41 -17.92 -24.91 -0.70
C LYS A 41 -18.36 -23.66 -1.46
N GLU A 42 -17.51 -22.65 -1.45
CA GLU A 42 -17.70 -21.38 -2.13
C GLU A 42 -18.12 -21.58 -3.60
N VAL A 43 -18.72 -20.54 -4.19
CA VAL A 43 -19.11 -20.53 -5.62
C VAL A 43 -17.84 -20.52 -6.48
N THR A 44 -17.28 -21.71 -6.71
CA THR A 44 -16.07 -21.89 -7.52
C THR A 44 -16.33 -21.53 -8.99
N GLY A 45 -15.29 -21.08 -9.69
CA GLY A 45 -15.37 -20.78 -11.13
C GLY A 45 -15.85 -21.96 -11.99
N PHE A 46 -15.62 -23.20 -11.53
CA PHE A 46 -16.14 -24.41 -12.17
C PHE A 46 -17.67 -24.50 -12.08
N ARG A 47 -18.27 -24.22 -10.91
CA ARG A 47 -19.73 -24.24 -10.72
C ARG A 47 -20.41 -23.19 -11.59
N LEU A 48 -19.88 -21.97 -11.63
CA LEU A 48 -20.37 -20.90 -12.50
C LEU A 48 -20.35 -21.30 -13.98
N LYS A 49 -19.25 -21.94 -14.42
CA LYS A 49 -19.12 -22.41 -15.81
C LYS A 49 -20.08 -23.55 -16.15
N LYS A 50 -20.33 -24.48 -15.22
CA LYS A 50 -21.31 -25.58 -15.41
C LYS A 50 -22.74 -25.02 -15.50
N TYR A 51 -23.09 -24.07 -14.64
CA TYR A 51 -24.40 -23.42 -14.65
C TYR A 51 -24.64 -22.62 -15.95
N LEU A 52 -23.69 -21.80 -16.38
CA LEU A 52 -23.78 -21.07 -17.65
C LEU A 52 -23.93 -22.00 -18.86
N ARG A 53 -23.30 -23.17 -18.81
CA ARG A 53 -23.45 -24.21 -19.83
C ARG A 53 -24.85 -24.80 -19.83
N MET A 54 -25.41 -25.12 -18.66
CA MET A 54 -26.77 -25.69 -18.58
C MET A 54 -27.85 -24.69 -18.99
N ARG A 55 -27.69 -23.40 -18.64
CA ARG A 55 -28.68 -22.37 -18.96
C ARG A 55 -28.68 -22.01 -20.44
N ASP A 56 -27.52 -21.60 -20.96
CA ASP A 56 -27.40 -20.97 -22.30
C ASP A 56 -26.27 -21.59 -23.16
N ASN A 57 -25.69 -22.73 -22.78
CA ASN A 57 -24.48 -23.30 -23.41
C ASN A 57 -23.28 -22.34 -23.47
N GLN A 58 -23.25 -21.31 -22.61
CA GLN A 58 -22.16 -20.34 -22.58
C GLN A 58 -20.92 -20.92 -21.88
N GLN A 59 -19.74 -20.72 -22.47
CA GLN A 59 -18.49 -21.27 -21.92
C GLN A 59 -17.82 -20.34 -20.89
N ARG A 60 -18.11 -19.04 -20.91
CA ARG A 60 -17.51 -18.04 -20.01
C ARG A 60 -18.54 -16.97 -19.63
N PRO A 61 -18.54 -16.49 -18.37
CA PRO A 61 -19.37 -15.37 -17.98
C PRO A 61 -18.96 -14.11 -18.75
N GLN A 62 -19.96 -13.40 -19.29
CA GLN A 62 -19.72 -12.12 -19.93
C GLN A 62 -19.50 -11.07 -18.83
N PHE A 63 -18.24 -10.81 -18.49
CA PHE A 63 -17.91 -9.66 -17.67
C PHE A 63 -18.01 -8.41 -18.55
N ARG A 64 -18.86 -7.45 -18.20
CA ARG A 64 -18.84 -6.14 -18.88
C ARG A 64 -17.46 -5.54 -18.63
N LYS A 65 -16.70 -5.27 -19.70
CA LYS A 65 -15.50 -4.45 -19.57
C LYS A 65 -15.96 -3.07 -19.07
N PRO A 66 -15.35 -2.51 -18.01
CA PRO A 66 -15.58 -1.12 -17.66
C PRO A 66 -15.35 -0.27 -18.90
N ALA A 67 -16.13 0.80 -19.07
CA ALA A 67 -15.94 1.72 -20.20
C ALA A 67 -14.47 2.17 -20.24
N ASP A 68 -13.90 2.26 -21.45
CA ASP A 68 -12.53 2.75 -21.63
C ASP A 68 -12.45 4.16 -21.04
N VAL A 69 -11.60 4.32 -20.03
CA VAL A 69 -11.35 5.61 -19.41
C VAL A 69 -10.82 6.59 -20.48
N PRO A 70 -11.24 7.87 -20.46
CA PRO A 70 -10.73 8.84 -21.41
C PRO A 70 -9.21 8.90 -21.29
N ILE A 71 -8.51 8.77 -22.41
CA ILE A 71 -7.05 8.86 -22.52
C ILE A 71 -6.67 10.34 -22.33
N GLY A 72 -6.77 10.82 -21.10
CA GLY A 72 -6.38 12.17 -20.71
C GLY A 72 -5.41 12.11 -19.54
N ARG A 73 -4.15 12.53 -19.79
CA ARG A 73 -2.99 12.86 -18.92
C ARG A 73 -2.73 12.18 -17.56
N SER A 74 -3.57 11.27 -17.08
CA SER A 74 -3.33 10.39 -15.94
C SER A 74 -4.59 9.54 -15.75
N ALA A 75 -4.56 8.29 -16.21
CA ALA A 75 -5.60 7.32 -15.92
C ALA A 75 -4.96 6.03 -15.38
N ASN A 76 -5.63 5.39 -14.43
CA ASN A 76 -5.25 4.10 -13.81
C ASN A 76 -3.97 4.14 -12.94
N GLY A 77 -3.74 5.22 -12.18
CA GLY A 77 -2.60 5.32 -11.26
C GLY A 77 -1.25 5.55 -11.95
N ARG A 78 -1.26 5.85 -13.26
CA ARG A 78 -0.06 6.16 -14.03
C ARG A 78 0.09 7.68 -14.13
N VAL A 79 1.14 8.19 -13.50
CA VAL A 79 1.60 9.56 -13.68
C VAL A 79 2.22 9.66 -15.07
N VAL A 80 1.63 10.45 -15.97
CA VAL A 80 2.25 10.74 -17.27
C VAL A 80 3.48 11.62 -17.01
N ALA A 81 4.59 11.32 -17.67
CA ALA A 81 5.79 12.15 -17.61
C ALA A 81 5.38 13.61 -17.87
N SER A 82 5.80 14.50 -16.96
CA SER A 82 5.38 15.91 -16.96
C SER A 82 5.45 16.51 -18.36
N GLY A 83 4.36 17.18 -18.72
CA GLY A 83 4.04 17.52 -20.10
C GLY A 83 5.06 18.41 -20.80
N GLY A 84 5.13 18.28 -22.13
CA GLY A 84 6.03 19.03 -23.01
C GLY A 84 5.74 20.54 -23.16
N SER A 85 5.14 21.20 -22.17
CA SER A 85 4.98 22.65 -22.14
C SER A 85 6.09 23.28 -21.28
N LEU A 86 6.57 24.45 -21.70
CA LEU A 86 7.55 25.23 -20.94
C LEU A 86 7.06 25.55 -19.52
N HIS A 87 5.75 25.77 -19.34
CA HIS A 87 5.18 26.08 -18.04
C HIS A 87 5.30 24.91 -17.05
N SER A 88 5.07 23.67 -17.51
CA SER A 88 5.25 22.48 -16.67
C SER A 88 6.71 22.22 -16.35
N TYR A 89 7.63 22.48 -17.30
CA TYR A 89 9.07 22.40 -17.05
C TYR A 89 9.53 23.40 -15.98
N VAL A 90 9.12 24.67 -16.10
CA VAL A 90 9.48 25.73 -15.14
C VAL A 90 8.91 25.42 -13.75
N ALA A 91 7.65 24.96 -13.66
CA ALA A 91 7.06 24.57 -12.37
C ALA A 91 7.83 23.42 -11.69
N GLN A 92 8.23 22.40 -12.45
CA GLN A 92 9.06 21.31 -11.92
C GLN A 92 10.44 21.78 -11.47
N GLN A 93 11.09 22.64 -12.25
CA GLN A 93 12.41 23.17 -11.91
C GLN A 93 12.35 24.02 -10.65
N ILE A 94 11.32 24.87 -10.50
CA ILE A 94 11.13 25.67 -9.29
C ILE A 94 10.89 24.77 -8.07
N GLY A 95 10.09 23.70 -8.21
CA GLY A 95 9.84 22.75 -7.13
C GLY A 95 11.08 21.96 -6.72
N THR A 96 11.82 21.42 -7.69
CA THR A 96 13.05 20.64 -7.45
C THR A 96 14.18 21.50 -6.90
N MET A 97 14.37 22.73 -7.40
CA MET A 97 15.40 23.64 -6.90
C MET A 97 15.16 24.05 -5.44
N LYS A 98 13.91 24.28 -5.04
CA LYS A 98 13.56 24.61 -3.64
C LYS A 98 13.69 23.41 -2.72
N ASN A 99 13.36 22.22 -3.20
CA ASN A 99 13.43 21.00 -2.42
C ASN A 99 14.81 20.35 -2.46
N LYS A 100 15.77 20.89 -3.24
CA LYS A 100 17.09 20.28 -3.42
C LYS A 100 17.81 20.08 -2.08
N THR A 101 17.81 21.09 -1.22
CA THR A 101 18.39 21.01 0.13
C THR A 101 17.65 20.00 1.01
N PHE A 102 16.32 19.94 0.92
CA PHE A 102 15.49 18.96 1.64
C PHE A 102 15.67 17.52 1.16
N MET A 103 16.02 17.33 -0.12
CA MET A 103 16.25 16.01 -0.72
C MET A 103 17.70 15.54 -0.55
N GLU A 104 18.65 16.49 -0.43
CA GLU A 104 20.06 16.22 -0.11
C GLU A 104 20.24 15.82 1.36
N ASP A 105 19.48 16.44 2.27
CA ASP A 105 19.53 16.17 3.71
C ASP A 105 18.73 14.90 4.08
N THR A 106 19.10 13.74 3.53
CA THR A 106 18.52 12.44 3.92
C THR A 106 18.99 12.01 5.32
N ASP A 107 20.22 12.39 5.68
CA ASP A 107 20.84 12.04 6.95
C ASP A 107 20.54 13.12 7.99
N VAL A 108 19.49 12.90 8.79
CA VAL A 108 19.02 13.82 9.86
C VAL A 108 20.15 14.28 10.78
N ARG A 109 21.15 13.43 11.04
CA ARG A 109 22.31 13.80 11.87
C ARG A 109 23.12 14.93 11.23
N THR A 110 23.38 14.85 9.94
CA THR A 110 24.24 15.80 9.22
C THR A 110 23.58 17.17 9.12
N SER A 111 22.26 17.22 8.91
CA SER A 111 21.51 18.47 8.85
C SER A 111 21.45 19.18 10.20
N ILE A 112 21.28 18.45 11.31
CA ILE A 112 21.36 19.03 12.66
C ILE A 112 22.78 19.57 12.93
N LEU A 113 23.82 18.81 12.59
CA LEU A 113 25.21 19.23 12.84
C LEU A 113 25.63 20.44 12.00
N ARG A 114 25.14 20.57 10.77
CA ARG A 114 25.40 21.71 9.88
C ARG A 114 25.08 23.05 10.54
N HIS A 115 23.99 23.11 11.30
CA HIS A 115 23.52 24.34 11.95
C HIS A 115 23.98 24.48 13.42
N ALA A 116 24.69 23.49 13.97
CA ALA A 116 25.08 23.47 15.37
C ALA A 116 26.02 24.63 15.75
N GLU A 117 27.02 24.93 14.91
CA GLU A 117 27.96 26.02 15.18
C GLU A 117 27.30 27.41 15.12
N GLU A 118 26.37 27.59 14.17
CA GLU A 118 25.64 28.84 13.99
C GLU A 118 24.69 29.10 15.17
N ALA A 119 23.96 28.07 15.59
CA ALA A 119 23.07 28.13 16.74
C ALA A 119 23.83 28.40 18.05
N ALA A 120 25.03 27.84 18.22
CA ALA A 120 25.86 28.07 19.40
C ALA A 120 26.37 29.53 19.47
N LYS A 121 26.75 30.11 18.31
CA LYS A 121 27.23 31.49 18.20
C LYS A 121 26.10 32.50 18.46
N ASN A 122 24.93 32.29 17.83
CA ASN A 122 23.80 33.22 17.88
C ASN A 122 22.51 32.51 18.34
N PRO A 123 22.35 32.24 19.65
CA PRO A 123 21.14 31.60 20.15
C PRO A 123 19.95 32.57 20.14
N ILE A 124 18.84 32.15 19.53
CA ILE A 124 17.64 33.01 19.38
C ILE A 124 16.57 32.69 20.42
N TYR A 125 16.33 31.40 20.69
CA TYR A 125 15.16 30.96 21.47
C TYR A 125 15.54 30.43 22.86
N VAL A 126 15.99 29.17 22.93
CA VAL A 126 16.15 28.43 24.19
C VAL A 126 17.41 28.89 24.93
N ASP A 127 18.56 28.74 24.29
CA ASP A 127 19.87 29.08 24.87
C ASP A 127 20.00 30.53 25.30
N LEU A 128 19.31 31.45 24.61
CA LEU A 128 19.31 32.88 24.98
C LEU A 128 18.70 33.11 26.36
N ALA A 129 17.62 32.39 26.68
CA ALA A 129 16.95 32.49 27.97
C ALA A 129 17.76 31.80 29.07
N TYR A 130 18.21 30.56 28.83
CA TYR A 130 18.98 29.79 29.81
C TYR A 130 20.32 30.46 30.16
N LYS A 131 21.02 31.07 29.19
CA LYS A 131 22.23 31.87 29.48
C LYS A 131 21.98 33.00 30.48
N LYS A 132 20.76 33.53 30.56
CA LYS A 132 20.39 34.60 31.50
C LYS A 132 19.87 34.07 32.83
N THR A 133 19.11 32.97 32.82
CA THR A 133 18.37 32.50 33.99
C THR A 133 19.05 31.37 34.75
N GLN A 134 20.04 30.70 34.15
CA GLN A 134 20.67 29.53 34.76
C GLN A 134 21.50 29.95 35.98
N PRO A 135 21.28 29.33 37.15
CA PRO A 135 22.09 29.59 38.33
C PRO A 135 23.53 29.14 38.09
N LYS A 136 24.49 29.88 38.65
CA LYS A 136 25.90 29.45 38.62
C LYS A 136 26.05 28.22 39.52
N PRO A 137 26.46 27.06 38.99
CA PRO A 137 26.69 25.90 39.82
C PRO A 137 27.87 26.18 40.76
N ILE A 138 27.65 26.04 42.06
CA ILE A 138 28.70 26.08 43.08
C ILE A 138 29.08 24.63 43.33
N PHE A 139 30.11 24.18 42.63
CA PHE A 139 30.74 22.90 42.94
C PHE A 139 31.63 23.11 44.17
N GLN A 140 31.67 22.11 45.06
CA GLN A 140 32.71 22.09 46.09
C GLN A 140 34.05 22.02 45.37
N GLU A 141 34.93 23.00 45.65
CA GLU A 141 36.34 22.82 45.36
C GLU A 141 36.77 21.56 46.11
N LYS A 142 37.23 20.56 45.35
CA LYS A 142 37.66 19.23 45.80
C LYS A 142 37.89 19.22 47.30
N THR A 143 36.95 18.65 48.04
CA THR A 143 37.11 18.42 49.48
C THR A 143 38.52 17.87 49.71
N THR A 144 39.19 18.41 50.72
CA THR A 144 40.57 18.13 51.16
C THR A 144 40.78 16.68 51.63
N ALA A 145 40.32 15.71 50.85
CA ALA A 145 40.68 14.32 50.88
C ALA A 145 41.02 13.96 49.43
N PRO A 146 42.21 13.40 49.14
CA PRO A 146 42.45 12.83 47.83
C PRO A 146 41.39 11.75 47.63
N GLU A 147 40.38 12.04 46.82
CA GLU A 147 39.63 11.00 46.14
C GLU A 147 40.69 10.30 45.31
N GLU A 148 41.18 9.16 45.80
CA GLU A 148 42.08 8.31 45.04
C GLU A 148 41.41 8.14 43.68
N GLU A 149 42.12 8.50 42.61
CA GLU A 149 41.74 8.16 41.25
C GLU A 149 41.80 6.63 41.16
N GLU A 150 40.78 5.97 41.74
CA GLU A 150 40.48 4.56 41.55
C GLU A 150 40.45 4.36 40.03
N PRO A 151 41.32 3.50 39.49
CA PRO A 151 41.38 3.32 38.05
C PRO A 151 40.00 2.88 37.57
N ASP A 152 39.46 3.60 36.57
CA ASP A 152 38.19 3.37 35.87
C ASP A 152 37.95 1.91 35.42
N THR A 153 38.93 1.03 35.60
CA THR A 153 38.85 -0.41 35.38
C THR A 153 37.76 -1.10 36.20
N GLU A 154 37.42 -0.64 37.41
CA GLU A 154 36.38 -1.31 38.23
C GLU A 154 34.95 -1.00 37.77
N LEU A 155 34.74 0.17 37.15
CA LEU A 155 33.44 0.59 36.61
C LEU A 155 33.21 0.11 35.17
N GLN A 156 34.21 -0.51 34.55
CA GLN A 156 34.06 -1.06 33.20
C GLN A 156 33.31 -2.39 33.24
N PRO A 157 32.35 -2.59 32.32
CA PRO A 157 31.64 -3.85 32.24
C PRO A 157 32.63 -4.98 31.92
N VAL A 158 32.46 -6.11 32.60
CA VAL A 158 33.36 -7.28 32.62
C VAL A 158 33.87 -7.70 31.23
N PHE A 159 33.09 -7.48 30.15
CA PHE A 159 33.48 -7.84 28.79
C PHE A 159 34.60 -6.97 28.18
N LYS A 160 34.92 -5.80 28.78
CA LYS A 160 36.03 -4.94 28.34
C LYS A 160 37.34 -5.25 29.06
N MET A 161 37.30 -6.02 30.14
CA MET A 161 38.50 -6.39 30.88
C MET A 161 39.34 -7.37 30.03
N PRO A 162 40.67 -7.15 29.91
CA PRO A 162 41.54 -8.09 29.21
C PRO A 162 41.50 -9.45 29.92
N ARG A 163 41.42 -10.54 29.15
CA ARG A 163 41.48 -11.88 29.72
C ARG A 163 42.90 -12.11 30.26
N LEU A 164 43.01 -12.40 31.55
CA LEU A 164 44.26 -12.85 32.16
C LEU A 164 44.62 -14.21 31.54
N ASN A 165 45.82 -14.29 30.96
CA ASN A 165 46.39 -15.55 30.44
C ASN A 165 46.85 -16.45 31.58
#